data_AF-A0A1R3XGW4-F1
#
_entry.id   AF-A0A1R3XGW4-F1
#
_cell.length_a   1.000
_cell.length_b   1.000
_cell.length_c   1.000
_cell.angle_alpha   90.00
_cell.angle_beta   90.00
_cell.angle_gamma   90.00
#
_symmetry.space_group_name_H-M   'P 1'
#
loop_
_entity.id
_entity.type
_entity.pdbx_description
1 polymer ?
#
loop_
_entity_poly.entity_id
_entity_poly.type
_entity_poly.pdbx_seq_one_letter_code
_entity_poly.pdbx_strand_id
1 'polypeptide(L)'
;MSDISELGRTARAHAEDLTAQGKAAATQAAAAQADKAKDTAANKVQQAADAAEAAASQLDPASPQAEAFGHVADHIEGFASQLRNADVRELASQATDMARRNPMLFIGGAAIAGFAAARFLKARDPQPDPSAQADPWAAPSPTSRGFRPQEAGINGGRTDV
;
A
#
# COMPACT_ATOMS: atom_id res chain seq x y z
N MET A 1 -29.46 -37.13 4.11
CA MET A 1 -27.98 -37.03 4.22
C MET A 1 -27.30 -36.66 2.89
N SER A 2 -28.05 -36.26 1.86
CA SER A 2 -27.49 -36.05 0.51
C SER A 2 -27.02 -34.61 0.24
N ASP A 3 -27.53 -33.63 0.99
CA ASP A 3 -27.35 -32.19 0.69
C ASP A 3 -25.93 -31.68 1.01
N ILE A 4 -25.28 -32.23 2.05
CA ILE A 4 -23.92 -31.84 2.46
C ILE A 4 -22.87 -32.27 1.40
N SER A 5 -23.11 -33.39 0.71
CA SER A 5 -22.19 -33.92 -0.30
C SER A 5 -22.30 -33.24 -1.65
N GLU A 6 -23.44 -32.60 -1.95
CA GLU A 6 -23.54 -31.70 -3.10
C GLU A 6 -22.85 -30.37 -2.80
N LEU A 7 -23.14 -29.76 -1.66
CA LEU A 7 -22.52 -28.50 -1.25
C LEU A 7 -20.99 -28.58 -1.26
N GLY A 8 -20.43 -29.69 -0.74
CA GLY A 8 -18.99 -29.91 -0.76
C GLY A 8 -18.39 -30.05 -2.16
N ARG A 9 -19.13 -30.65 -3.11
CA ARG A 9 -18.67 -30.79 -4.51
C ARG A 9 -18.70 -29.47 -5.24
N THR A 10 -19.75 -28.66 -5.08
CA THR A 10 -19.84 -27.33 -5.69
C THR A 10 -18.82 -26.38 -5.10
N ALA A 11 -18.64 -26.39 -3.78
CA ALA A 11 -17.62 -25.60 -3.11
C ALA A 11 -16.20 -25.95 -3.58
N ARG A 12 -15.91 -27.26 -3.75
CA ARG A 12 -14.62 -27.72 -4.26
C ARG A 12 -14.38 -27.31 -5.71
N ALA A 13 -15.38 -27.43 -6.58
CA ALA A 13 -15.27 -27.01 -7.97
C ALA A 13 -14.97 -25.50 -8.09
N HIS A 14 -15.68 -24.66 -7.33
CA HIS A 14 -15.39 -23.22 -7.29
C HIS A 14 -14.03 -22.90 -6.68
N ALA A 15 -13.60 -23.64 -5.65
CA ALA A 15 -12.28 -23.47 -5.05
C ALA A 15 -11.16 -23.85 -6.02
N GLU A 16 -11.32 -24.93 -6.79
CA GLU A 16 -10.33 -25.38 -7.78
C GLU A 16 -10.16 -24.36 -8.91
N ASP A 17 -11.27 -23.83 -9.44
CA ASP A 17 -11.25 -22.81 -10.49
C ASP A 17 -10.63 -21.48 -10.02
N LEU A 18 -11.06 -20.98 -8.86
CA LEU A 18 -10.47 -19.79 -8.23
C LEU A 18 -8.97 -19.98 -7.91
N THR A 19 -8.57 -21.17 -7.46
CA THR A 19 -7.17 -21.48 -7.17
C THR A 19 -6.33 -21.48 -8.44
N ALA A 20 -6.83 -22.07 -9.53
CA ALA A 20 -6.13 -22.13 -10.80
C ALA A 20 -5.94 -20.73 -11.40
N GLN A 21 -7.01 -19.95 -11.47
CA GLN A 21 -6.98 -18.58 -12.00
C GLN A 21 -6.14 -17.65 -11.12
N GLY A 22 -6.32 -17.73 -9.80
CA GLY A 22 -5.58 -16.93 -8.83
C GLY A 22 -4.08 -17.22 -8.89
N LYS A 23 -3.68 -18.49 -9.00
CA LYS A 23 -2.27 -18.88 -9.09
C LYS A 23 -1.62 -18.35 -10.36
N ALA A 24 -2.28 -18.47 -11.51
CA ALA A 24 -1.75 -18.00 -12.79
C ALA A 24 -1.56 -16.48 -12.79
N ALA A 25 -2.60 -15.74 -12.39
CA ALA A 25 -2.56 -14.28 -12.31
C ALA A 25 -1.52 -13.79 -11.30
N ALA A 26 -1.45 -14.41 -10.11
CA ALA A 26 -0.47 -14.07 -9.09
C ALA A 26 0.97 -14.33 -9.57
N THR A 27 1.22 -15.47 -10.23
CA THR A 27 2.56 -15.81 -10.73
C THR A 27 3.01 -14.83 -11.82
N GLN A 28 2.11 -14.48 -12.75
CA GLN A 28 2.42 -13.56 -13.83
C GLN A 28 2.66 -12.13 -13.33
N ALA A 29 1.81 -11.63 -12.43
CA ALA A 29 1.99 -10.33 -11.80
C ALA A 29 3.27 -10.29 -10.95
N ALA A 30 3.53 -11.34 -10.16
CA ALA A 30 4.73 -11.44 -9.35
C ALA A 30 5.99 -11.44 -10.21
N ALA A 31 6.04 -12.23 -11.29
CA ALA A 31 7.20 -12.26 -12.17
C ALA A 31 7.44 -10.91 -12.87
N ALA A 32 6.37 -10.23 -13.30
CA ALA A 32 6.48 -8.97 -14.03
C ALA A 32 6.81 -7.75 -13.13
N GLN A 33 6.50 -7.82 -11.84
CA GLN A 33 6.64 -6.70 -10.90
C GLN A 33 7.58 -6.95 -9.73
N ALA A 34 8.17 -8.15 -9.59
CA ALA A 34 9.05 -8.49 -8.48
C ALA A 34 10.18 -7.46 -8.29
N ASP A 35 10.92 -7.13 -9.35
CA ASP A 35 12.07 -6.24 -9.22
C ASP A 35 11.66 -4.81 -8.84
N LYS A 36 10.64 -4.26 -9.50
CA LYS A 36 10.11 -2.91 -9.18
C LYS A 36 9.48 -2.84 -7.80
N ALA A 37 8.81 -3.91 -7.38
CA ALA A 37 8.24 -4.03 -6.05
C ALA A 37 9.33 -4.12 -4.99
N LYS A 38 10.43 -4.85 -5.25
CA LYS A 38 11.59 -4.92 -4.35
C LYS A 38 12.23 -3.55 -4.16
N ASP A 39 12.49 -2.80 -5.23
CA ASP A 39 13.09 -1.46 -5.14
C ASP A 39 12.19 -0.48 -4.38
N THR A 40 10.89 -0.49 -4.68
CA THR A 40 9.91 0.37 -4.00
C THR A 40 9.76 -0.02 -2.53
N ALA A 41 9.73 -1.32 -2.23
CA ALA A 41 9.65 -1.82 -0.87
C ALA A 41 10.92 -1.49 -0.08
N ALA A 42 12.11 -1.66 -0.65
CA ALA A 42 13.37 -1.33 0.00
C ALA A 42 13.43 0.14 0.43
N ASN A 43 13.00 1.06 -0.44
CA ASN A 43 12.94 2.48 -0.12
C ASN A 43 11.91 2.80 0.98
N LYS A 44 10.76 2.13 0.98
CA LYS A 44 9.73 2.31 2.01
C LYS A 44 10.12 1.71 3.36
N VAL A 45 10.81 0.57 3.35
CA VAL A 45 11.36 -0.08 4.53
C VAL A 45 12.46 0.79 5.14
N GLN A 46 13.34 1.39 4.33
CA GLN A 46 14.35 2.32 4.84
C GLN A 46 13.73 3.53 5.53
N GLN A 47 12.74 4.18 4.90
CA GLN A 47 12.01 5.29 5.53
C GLN A 47 11.31 4.90 6.83
N ALA A 48 10.76 3.68 6.89
CA ALA A 48 10.13 3.17 8.10
C ALA A 48 11.16 2.86 9.21
N ALA A 49 12.32 2.30 8.85
CA ALA A 49 13.42 2.05 9.77
C ALA A 49 13.95 3.36 10.37
N ASP A 50 14.21 4.36 9.54
CA ASP A 50 14.68 5.68 10.00
C ASP A 50 13.67 6.34 10.96
N ALA A 51 12.36 6.21 10.68
CA ALA A 51 11.31 6.71 11.56
C ALA A 51 11.18 5.91 12.86
N ALA A 52 11.34 4.59 12.81
CA ALA A 52 11.30 3.71 13.98
C ALA A 52 12.52 3.92 14.88
N GLU A 53 13.71 4.07 14.30
CA GLU A 53 14.96 4.41 15.01
C GLU A 53 14.82 5.75 15.74
N ALA A 54 14.29 6.78 15.06
CA ALA A 54 14.02 8.07 15.67
C ALA A 54 13.00 7.97 16.83
N ALA A 55 11.97 7.12 16.70
CA ALA A 55 11.00 6.89 17.77
C ALA A 55 11.60 6.09 18.94
N ALA A 56 12.41 5.06 18.65
CA ALA A 56 13.06 4.21 19.64
C ALA A 56 14.11 4.97 20.44
N SER A 57 14.81 5.93 19.82
CA SER A 57 15.75 6.82 20.52
C SER A 57 15.11 7.67 21.63
N GLN A 58 13.77 7.72 21.68
CA GLN A 58 13.00 8.40 22.72
C GLN A 58 12.45 7.46 23.80
N LEU A 59 12.67 6.14 23.69
CA LEU A 59 12.17 5.15 24.65
C LEU A 59 13.28 4.72 25.62
N ASP A 60 12.93 4.50 26.89
CA ASP A 60 13.87 4.07 27.93
C ASP A 60 14.29 2.60 27.73
N PRO A 61 15.58 2.31 27.45
CA PRO A 61 16.07 0.98 27.09
C PRO A 61 16.11 -0.01 28.26
N ALA A 62 15.91 0.43 29.52
CA ALA A 62 16.05 -0.43 30.70
C ALA A 62 14.77 -1.20 31.10
N SER A 63 13.71 -1.15 30.28
CA SER A 63 12.43 -1.80 30.63
C SER A 63 12.43 -3.31 30.32
N PRO A 64 11.80 -4.17 31.14
CA PRO A 64 11.66 -5.61 30.86
C PRO A 64 10.90 -5.90 29.55
N GLN A 65 10.07 -4.96 29.09
CA GLN A 65 9.42 -5.04 27.79
C GLN A 65 10.42 -4.85 26.63
N ALA A 66 11.51 -4.11 26.82
CA ALA A 66 12.55 -3.90 25.81
C ALA A 66 13.34 -5.20 25.52
N GLU A 67 13.61 -6.03 26.53
CA GLU A 67 14.25 -7.34 26.33
C GLU A 67 13.37 -8.31 25.53
N ALA A 68 12.07 -8.36 25.83
CA ALA A 68 11.11 -9.17 25.06
C ALA A 68 10.98 -8.69 23.61
N PHE A 69 11.03 -7.37 23.39
CA PHE A 69 11.08 -6.79 22.06
C PHE A 69 12.37 -7.11 21.31
N GLY A 70 13.51 -7.14 22.01
CA GLY A 70 14.81 -7.50 21.42
C GLY A 70 14.82 -8.89 20.79
N HIS A 71 14.28 -9.89 21.49
CA HIS A 71 14.16 -11.26 20.95
C HIS A 71 13.28 -11.37 19.72
N VAL A 72 12.23 -10.55 19.64
CA VAL A 72 11.35 -10.49 18.47
C VAL A 72 12.06 -9.76 17.32
N ALA A 73 12.80 -8.69 17.62
CA ALA A 73 13.57 -7.93 16.65
C ALA A 73 14.65 -8.78 15.96
N ASP A 74 15.41 -9.57 16.72
CA ASP A 74 16.45 -10.47 16.17
C ASP A 74 15.86 -11.48 15.16
N HIS A 75 14.67 -12.02 15.44
CA HIS A 75 13.97 -12.90 14.52
C HIS A 75 13.44 -12.18 13.27
N ILE A 76 13.02 -10.92 13.42
CA ILE A 76 12.56 -10.10 12.29
C ILE A 76 13.73 -9.71 11.38
N GLU A 77 14.90 -9.37 11.92
CA GLU A 77 16.09 -9.02 11.14
C GLU A 77 16.62 -10.21 10.31
N GLY A 78 16.66 -11.40 10.92
CA GLY A 78 16.99 -12.64 10.23
C GLY A 78 15.99 -12.99 9.11
N PHE A 79 14.74 -12.58 9.25
CA PHE A 79 13.72 -12.76 8.20
C PHE A 79 13.83 -11.69 7.11
N ALA A 80 14.13 -10.44 7.47
CA ALA A 80 14.27 -9.33 6.52
C ALA A 80 15.50 -9.50 5.59
N SER A 81 16.61 -10.01 6.12
CA SER A 81 17.80 -10.34 5.33
C SER A 81 17.52 -11.47 4.33
N GLN A 82 16.80 -12.51 4.75
CA GLN A 82 16.33 -13.56 3.85
C GLN A 82 15.39 -12.99 2.78
N LEU A 83 14.46 -12.12 3.14
CA LEU A 83 13.48 -11.53 2.21
C LEU A 83 14.13 -10.68 1.12
N ARG A 84 15.22 -9.96 1.44
CA ARG A 84 15.97 -9.15 0.45
C ARG A 84 16.59 -10.01 -0.66
N ASN A 85 16.97 -11.25 -0.33
CA ASN A 85 17.55 -12.19 -1.27
C ASN A 85 16.58 -13.31 -1.70
N ALA A 86 15.36 -13.33 -1.17
CA ALA A 86 14.43 -14.43 -1.39
C ALA A 86 13.77 -14.35 -2.76
N ASP A 87 13.73 -15.51 -3.42
CA ASP A 87 12.89 -15.73 -4.58
C ASP A 87 11.43 -15.95 -4.14
N VAL A 88 10.49 -15.38 -4.89
CA VAL A 88 9.04 -15.56 -4.65
C VAL A 88 8.66 -17.04 -4.61
N ARG A 89 9.37 -17.87 -5.39
CA ARG A 89 9.18 -19.32 -5.43
C ARG A 89 9.60 -20.01 -4.13
N GLU A 90 10.67 -19.52 -3.50
CA GLU A 90 11.18 -20.03 -2.23
C GLU A 90 10.21 -19.67 -1.09
N LEU A 91 9.75 -18.41 -1.05
CA LEU A 91 8.71 -17.94 -0.12
C LEU A 91 7.42 -18.76 -0.24
N ALA A 92 6.98 -19.06 -1.46
CA ALA A 92 5.79 -19.89 -1.69
C ALA A 92 5.99 -21.34 -1.20
N SER A 93 7.20 -21.88 -1.34
CA SER A 93 7.56 -23.21 -0.83
C SER A 93 7.50 -23.25 0.70
N GLN A 94 8.11 -22.27 1.37
CA GLN A 94 8.10 -22.16 2.83
C GLN A 94 6.69 -21.96 3.40
N ALA A 95 5.87 -21.14 2.74
CA ALA A 95 4.46 -20.97 3.12
C ALA A 95 3.68 -22.28 3.00
N THR A 96 3.96 -23.08 1.96
CA THR A 96 3.33 -24.40 1.77
C THR A 96 3.73 -25.38 2.87
N ASP A 97 5.01 -25.39 3.25
CA ASP A 97 5.49 -26.23 4.35
C ASP A 97 4.89 -25.83 5.70
N MET A 98 4.75 -24.52 5.96
CA MET A 98 4.09 -24.03 7.17
C MET A 98 2.60 -24.40 7.21
N ALA A 99 1.90 -24.31 6.07
CA ALA A 99 0.51 -24.72 5.96
C ALA A 99 0.30 -26.21 6.28
N ARG A 100 1.26 -27.06 5.86
CA ARG A 100 1.24 -28.50 6.15
C ARG A 100 1.59 -28.82 7.59
N ARG A 101 2.53 -28.09 8.19
CA ARG A 101 2.99 -28.30 9.57
C ARG A 101 1.97 -27.85 10.61
N ASN A 102 1.40 -26.65 10.42
CA ASN A 102 0.49 -26.03 11.37
C ASN A 102 -0.73 -25.41 10.64
N PRO A 103 -1.74 -26.22 10.27
CA PRO A 103 -2.90 -25.74 9.51
C PRO A 103 -3.66 -24.60 10.20
N MET A 104 -3.78 -24.66 11.54
CA MET A 104 -4.47 -23.63 12.33
C MET A 104 -3.77 -22.28 12.26
N LEU A 105 -2.43 -22.26 12.37
CA LEU A 105 -1.66 -21.03 12.24
C LEU A 105 -1.75 -20.45 10.84
N PHE A 106 -1.72 -21.31 9.82
CA PHE A 106 -1.86 -20.86 8.43
C PHE A 106 -3.24 -20.25 8.17
N ILE A 107 -4.32 -20.91 8.60
CA ILE A 107 -5.69 -20.39 8.42
C ILE A 107 -5.86 -19.07 9.18
N GLY A 108 -5.42 -19.00 10.45
CA GLY A 108 -5.50 -17.77 11.25
C GLY A 108 -4.69 -16.62 10.63
N GLY A 109 -3.46 -16.91 10.21
CA GLY A 109 -2.59 -15.94 9.54
C GLY A 109 -3.14 -15.47 8.20
N ALA A 110 -3.66 -16.38 7.37
CA ALA A 110 -4.25 -16.07 6.08
C ALA A 110 -5.51 -15.21 6.22
N ALA A 111 -6.36 -15.46 7.23
CA ALA A 111 -7.53 -14.65 7.51
C ALA A 111 -7.15 -13.22 7.89
N ILE A 112 -6.18 -13.05 8.80
CA ILE A 112 -5.67 -11.73 9.22
C ILE A 112 -5.05 -11.00 8.03
N ALA A 113 -4.18 -11.68 7.26
CA ALA A 113 -3.52 -11.12 6.09
C ALA A 113 -4.53 -10.71 5.02
N GLY A 114 -5.53 -11.55 4.75
CA GLY A 114 -6.61 -11.27 3.80
C GLY A 114 -7.45 -10.05 4.21
N PHE A 115 -7.82 -9.95 5.49
CA PHE A 115 -8.52 -8.79 6.02
C PHE A 115 -7.69 -7.52 5.92
N ALA A 116 -6.40 -7.57 6.29
CA ALA A 116 -5.49 -6.44 6.18
C ALA A 116 -5.33 -5.98 4.72
N ALA A 117 -5.17 -6.93 3.79
CA ALA A 117 -5.11 -6.64 2.36
C ALA A 117 -6.41 -5.99 1.86
N ALA A 118 -7.57 -6.53 2.22
CA ALA A 118 -8.87 -5.94 1.89
C ALA A 118 -9.01 -4.53 2.46
N ARG A 119 -8.59 -4.32 3.72
CA ARG A 119 -8.64 -3.02 4.40
C ARG A 119 -7.71 -1.99 3.74
N PHE A 120 -6.55 -2.41 3.27
CA PHE A 120 -5.59 -1.57 2.57
C PHE A 120 -6.07 -1.20 1.16
N LEU A 121 -6.62 -2.15 0.42
CA LEU A 121 -7.27 -1.89 -0.87
C LEU A 121 -8.45 -0.93 -0.67
N LYS A 122 -9.26 -1.12 0.37
CA LYS A 122 -10.37 -0.22 0.70
C LYS A 122 -9.92 1.17 1.13
N ALA A 123 -8.78 1.28 1.80
CA ALA A 123 -8.18 2.56 2.19
C ALA A 123 -7.68 3.38 1.01
N ARG A 124 -7.45 2.74 -0.14
CA ARG A 124 -6.95 3.37 -1.36
C ARG A 124 -8.06 3.94 -2.24
N ASP A 125 -9.33 3.72 -1.91
CA ASP A 125 -10.43 4.47 -2.52
C ASP A 125 -10.23 5.96 -2.17
N PRO A 126 -9.91 6.84 -3.15
CA PRO A 126 -9.94 8.27 -2.93
C PRO A 126 -11.41 8.60 -2.67
N GLN A 127 -11.77 8.84 -1.42
CA GLN A 127 -13.07 9.40 -1.09
C GLN A 127 -13.20 10.66 -1.97
N PRO A 128 -14.18 10.74 -2.90
CA PRO A 128 -14.43 11.99 -3.59
C PRO A 128 -14.76 12.99 -2.50
N ASP A 129 -13.94 14.04 -2.39
CA ASP A 129 -14.21 15.17 -1.52
C ASP A 129 -15.67 15.62 -1.78
N PRO A 130 -16.61 15.43 -0.84
CA PRO A 130 -17.95 16.00 -0.99
C PRO A 130 -17.91 17.53 -0.84
N SER A 131 -16.73 18.11 -0.61
CA SER A 131 -16.50 19.56 -0.52
C SER A 131 -16.49 20.25 -1.89
N ALA A 132 -16.59 19.52 -3.00
CA ALA A 132 -16.96 20.06 -4.31
C ALA A 132 -18.49 20.06 -4.54
N GLN A 133 -19.30 19.87 -3.50
CA GLN A 133 -20.70 20.29 -3.53
C GLN A 133 -20.68 21.82 -3.63
N ALA A 134 -20.89 22.32 -4.85
CA ALA A 134 -20.99 23.73 -5.18
C ALA A 134 -21.69 24.51 -4.06
N ASP A 135 -20.93 25.33 -3.34
CA ASP A 135 -21.46 26.22 -2.33
C ASP A 135 -22.37 27.23 -3.07
N PRO A 136 -23.71 27.11 -2.99
CA PRO A 136 -24.62 27.93 -3.82
C PRO A 136 -24.56 29.42 -3.46
N TRP A 137 -23.87 29.72 -2.35
CA TRP A 137 -23.72 31.04 -1.75
C TRP A 137 -22.31 31.62 -1.90
N ALA A 138 -21.39 30.91 -2.58
CA ALA A 138 -20.09 31.49 -2.91
C ALA A 138 -20.28 32.65 -3.90
N ALA A 139 -20.17 33.88 -3.39
CA ALA A 139 -20.27 35.09 -4.19
C ALA A 139 -19.20 35.10 -5.30
N PRO A 140 -19.53 35.54 -6.53
CA PRO A 140 -18.56 35.61 -7.61
C PRO A 140 -17.44 36.57 -7.22
N SER A 141 -16.21 36.07 -7.16
CA SER A 141 -15.02 36.87 -6.86
C SER A 141 -14.74 37.81 -8.06
N PRO A 142 -14.58 39.13 -7.85
CA PRO A 142 -14.29 40.05 -8.93
C PRO A 142 -12.87 39.79 -9.45
N THR A 143 -12.78 39.29 -10.67
CA THR A 143 -11.53 39.16 -11.43
C THR A 143 -10.73 40.46 -11.40
N SER A 144 -9.56 40.43 -10.76
CA SER A 144 -8.56 41.49 -10.83
C SER A 144 -8.07 41.61 -12.27
N ARG A 145 -8.67 42.56 -13.00
CA ARG A 145 -8.28 42.92 -14.37
C ARG A 145 -6.96 43.69 -14.29
N GLY A 146 -5.89 43.05 -14.76
CA GLY A 146 -4.52 43.56 -14.72
C GLY A 146 -4.39 45.00 -15.25
N PHE A 147 -3.69 45.81 -14.47
CA PHE A 147 -3.24 47.15 -14.84
C PHE A 147 -2.17 47.00 -15.94
N ARG A 148 -2.45 47.51 -17.15
CA ARG A 148 -1.44 47.69 -18.21
C ARG A 148 -0.97 49.15 -18.17
N PRO A 149 0.33 49.44 -17.96
CA PRO A 149 0.84 50.80 -18.11
C PRO A 149 0.82 51.18 -19.60
N GLN A 150 0.05 52.21 -19.94
CA GLN A 150 0.03 52.83 -21.26
C GLN A 150 1.31 53.66 -21.42
N GLU A 151 2.28 53.13 -22.16
CA GLU A 151 3.48 53.85 -22.53
C GLU A 151 3.13 55.11 -23.35
N ALA A 152 3.76 56.21 -22.97
CA ALA A 152 3.56 57.53 -23.54
C ALA A 152 4.14 57.60 -24.97
N GLY A 153 3.27 57.50 -25.96
CA GLY A 153 3.56 57.79 -27.36
C GLY A 153 3.62 59.29 -27.60
N ILE A 154 4.83 59.83 -27.55
CA ILE A 154 5.20 61.20 -27.93
C ILE A 154 5.16 61.30 -29.47
N ASN A 155 4.15 61.98 -30.01
CA ASN A 155 4.10 62.45 -31.40
C ASN A 155 3.06 63.59 -31.44
N GLY A 156 3.37 64.88 -31.56
CA GLY A 156 4.38 65.49 -32.41
C GLY A 156 3.68 66.17 -33.60
N GLY A 157 3.16 67.40 -33.43
CA GLY A 157 2.95 68.33 -34.55
C GLY A 157 1.53 68.85 -34.82
N ARG A 158 1.17 69.94 -34.15
CA ARG A 158 0.27 71.05 -34.59
C ARG A 158 0.46 72.16 -33.55
N THR A 159 0.74 73.42 -33.82
CA THR A 159 0.37 74.41 -34.87
C THR A 159 1.57 75.35 -35.10
N ASP A 160 1.74 76.12 -36.18
CA ASP A 160 0.99 77.31 -36.65
C ASP A 160 1.32 77.48 -38.16
N VAL A 161 0.47 77.95 -39.08
CA VAL A 161 -0.47 79.08 -39.16
C VAL A 161 -1.65 78.77 -40.08
#